data_AF-A0A0W8EYF3-F1
#
_entry.id   AF-A0A0W8EYF3-F1
#
_cell.length_a   1.000
_cell.length_b   1.000
_cell.length_c   1.000
_cell.angle_alpha   90.00
_cell.angle_beta   90.00
_cell.angle_gamma   90.00
#
_symmetry.space_group_name_H-M   'P 1'
#
loop_
_entity.id
_entity.type
_entity.pdbx_description
1 polymer ?
#
loop_
_entity_poly.entity_id
_entity_poly.type
_entity_poly.pdbx_seq_one_letter_code
_entity_poly.pdbx_strand_id
1 'polypeptide(L)'
;MKKYLYSDETLFRNGDLFEIDHLPEEFNYRESQMQDIAFALQPGLHGGRPLNMALRGLPGTGKTTAVRRIFSEVEETTRRLVPVYVNCQTEQTKFAVFAKIFAKLHGHQPPPTGTPVRKLIYDVGKTLSEKGIVLTVCLDDANYLLVNKALNEILYTVLRLYEEFPNARTGVILPMSSIDVHLPQELDPCVLSVLQLKEVYFAPYTEDEISEILKDRIRKGLYPNIVPESVFDLIIEQTMRCGDLRVGLNLVKQSVLTAERAGRPALIIEDVISAYEISKYVHLSASVRALTTDEKSLLYQIADMAVDTKSYLTSGAVYEVATNKVQMSYTGFYEKLRKFDQMRLVELSHLNHGGRTREIALRYDPEKVKEVCG
;
A
#
# COMPACT_ATOMS: atom_id res chain seq x y z
N MET A 1 23.75 -32.74 -13.31
CA MET A 1 23.78 -31.30 -13.66
C MET A 1 22.39 -30.85 -14.04
N LYS A 2 21.83 -29.85 -13.36
CA LYS A 2 20.47 -29.34 -13.58
C LYS A 2 20.45 -28.51 -14.88
N LYS A 3 20.22 -29.17 -16.03
CA LYS A 3 20.32 -28.59 -17.40
C LYS A 3 19.31 -27.48 -17.73
N TYR A 4 18.27 -27.32 -16.91
CA TYR A 4 17.15 -26.39 -17.17
C TYR A 4 17.00 -25.28 -16.13
N LEU A 5 17.77 -25.32 -15.03
CA LEU A 5 17.55 -24.43 -13.88
C LEU A 5 18.60 -23.34 -13.74
N TYR A 6 19.70 -23.41 -14.49
CA TYR A 6 20.77 -22.43 -14.48
C TYR A 6 21.03 -22.02 -15.94
N SER A 7 20.73 -20.76 -16.27
CA SER A 7 21.36 -20.10 -17.42
C SER A 7 22.74 -19.65 -16.91
N ASP A 8 23.79 -19.87 -17.70
CA ASP A 8 25.16 -19.48 -17.31
C ASP A 8 25.42 -17.96 -17.49
N GLU A 9 24.44 -17.21 -18.00
CA GLU A 9 24.55 -15.78 -18.32
C GLU A 9 23.32 -15.04 -17.79
N THR A 10 23.38 -14.59 -16.54
CA THR A 10 22.36 -13.72 -15.97
C THR A 10 22.72 -12.24 -16.13
N LEU A 11 21.72 -11.45 -16.46
CA LEU A 11 21.81 -9.99 -16.49
C LEU A 11 21.69 -9.38 -15.08
N PHE A 12 21.25 -10.16 -14.09
CA PHE A 12 21.11 -9.71 -12.71
C PHE A 12 22.41 -9.90 -11.91
N ARG A 13 22.79 -8.87 -11.16
CA ARG A 13 23.69 -9.01 -10.01
C ARG A 13 22.92 -9.45 -8.77
N ASN A 14 21.77 -8.84 -8.56
CA ASN A 14 20.85 -9.14 -7.47
C ASN A 14 19.42 -8.84 -7.92
N GLY A 15 18.70 -9.89 -8.35
CA GLY A 15 17.32 -9.79 -8.80
C GLY A 15 16.33 -9.42 -7.68
N ASP A 16 16.67 -9.73 -6.43
CA ASP A 16 15.79 -9.48 -5.28
C ASP A 16 15.56 -7.98 -5.07
N LEU A 17 16.46 -7.11 -5.54
CA LEU A 17 16.29 -5.65 -5.45
C LEU A 17 15.08 -5.12 -6.21
N PHE A 18 14.53 -5.90 -7.15
CA PHE A 18 13.33 -5.55 -7.91
C PHE A 18 12.06 -6.24 -7.38
N GLU A 19 12.17 -7.05 -6.33
CA GLU A 19 11.01 -7.65 -5.69
C GLU A 19 10.27 -6.63 -4.82
N ILE A 20 8.94 -6.75 -4.78
CA ILE A 20 8.05 -5.79 -4.11
C ILE A 20 8.22 -5.83 -2.58
N ASP A 21 8.61 -6.99 -2.03
CA ASP A 21 8.82 -7.20 -0.60
C ASP A 21 10.25 -6.90 -0.14
N HIS A 22 11.17 -6.60 -1.07
CA HIS A 22 12.53 -6.23 -0.73
C HIS A 22 12.62 -4.82 -0.13
N LEU A 23 13.16 -4.76 1.09
CA LEU A 23 13.42 -3.50 1.80
C LEU A 23 14.73 -2.88 1.32
N PRO A 24 14.72 -1.69 0.72
CA PRO A 24 15.95 -1.04 0.27
C PRO A 24 16.82 -0.63 1.47
N GLU A 25 18.13 -0.77 1.29
CA GLU A 25 19.14 -0.20 2.20
C GLU A 25 19.07 1.33 2.26
N GLU A 26 18.70 2.00 1.18
CA GLU A 26 18.52 3.46 1.09
C GLU A 26 17.07 3.78 0.71
N PHE A 27 16.37 4.51 1.58
CA PHE A 27 14.96 4.86 1.40
C PHE A 27 14.84 6.37 1.15
N ASN A 28 15.23 6.75 -0.06
CA ASN A 28 15.35 8.13 -0.48
C ASN A 28 13.98 8.81 -0.66
N TYR A 29 13.95 10.14 -0.54
CA TYR A 29 12.77 11.01 -0.77
C TYR A 29 11.61 10.80 0.20
N ARG A 30 11.92 10.23 1.36
CA ARG A 30 10.97 9.98 2.46
C ARG A 30 11.55 10.33 3.82
N GLU A 31 12.62 11.11 3.86
CA GLU A 31 13.35 11.46 5.08
C GLU A 31 12.45 12.19 6.07
N SER A 32 11.61 13.12 5.61
CA SER A 32 10.68 13.85 6.48
C SER A 32 9.61 12.93 7.07
N GLN A 33 9.00 12.04 6.27
CA GLN A 33 8.04 11.06 6.77
C GLN A 33 8.68 10.07 7.74
N MET A 34 9.92 9.65 7.46
CA MET A 34 10.70 8.77 8.34
C MET A 34 11.01 9.44 9.68
N GLN A 35 11.41 10.71 9.66
CA GLN A 35 11.61 11.51 10.88
C GLN A 35 10.33 11.67 11.69
N ASP A 36 9.19 11.90 11.03
CA ASP A 36 7.89 11.99 11.70
C ASP A 36 7.53 10.67 12.41
N ILE A 37 7.69 9.53 11.73
CA ILE A 37 7.42 8.21 12.33
C ILE A 37 8.40 7.96 13.48
N ALA A 38 9.69 8.25 13.31
CA ALA A 38 10.69 8.09 14.37
C ALA A 38 10.37 8.93 15.60
N PHE A 39 9.97 10.19 15.41
CA PHE A 39 9.52 11.09 16.49
C PHE A 39 8.31 10.52 17.23
N ALA A 40 7.35 9.92 16.51
CA ALA A 40 6.18 9.27 17.13
C ALA A 40 6.56 8.05 17.99
N LEU A 41 7.61 7.33 17.62
CA LEU A 41 8.09 6.15 18.36
C LEU A 41 9.06 6.48 19.50
N GLN A 42 9.70 7.65 19.46
CA GLN A 42 10.71 8.08 20.43
C GLN A 42 10.26 7.95 21.90
N PRO A 43 9.01 8.28 22.30
CA PRO A 43 8.55 8.02 23.66
C PRO A 43 8.64 6.54 24.03
N GLY A 44 8.28 5.64 23.12
CA GLY A 44 8.32 4.19 23.32
C GLY A 44 9.72 3.64 23.54
N LEU A 45 10.73 4.20 22.86
CA LEU A 45 12.13 3.85 23.07
C LEU A 45 12.60 4.13 24.51
N HIS A 46 12.07 5.20 25.11
CA HIS A 46 12.32 5.56 26.52
C HIS A 46 11.35 4.88 27.49
N GLY A 47 10.54 3.95 26.99
CA GLY A 47 9.55 3.19 27.73
C GLY A 47 8.23 3.90 27.93
N GLY A 48 8.02 5.11 27.42
CA GLY A 48 6.75 5.83 27.41
C GLY A 48 5.72 5.23 26.47
N ARG A 49 4.57 5.89 26.32
CA ARG A 49 3.57 5.52 25.30
C ARG A 49 3.97 6.16 23.97
N PRO A 50 4.15 5.38 22.88
CA PRO A 50 4.34 5.93 21.55
C PRO A 50 3.14 6.78 21.14
N LEU A 51 3.35 7.75 20.26
CA LEU A 51 2.26 8.50 19.65
C LEU A 51 1.57 7.65 18.58
N ASN A 52 0.26 7.84 18.43
CA ASN A 52 -0.49 7.16 17.39
C ASN A 52 -0.44 7.96 16.09
N MET A 53 -0.29 7.26 14.97
CA MET A 53 -0.11 7.90 13.67
C MET A 53 -0.91 7.22 12.57
N ALA A 54 -1.43 7.99 11.62
CA ALA A 54 -1.91 7.47 10.35
C ALA A 54 -1.01 7.94 9.21
N LEU A 55 -0.60 7.00 8.36
CA LEU A 55 0.16 7.29 7.15
C LEU A 55 -0.82 7.30 5.98
N ARG A 56 -1.08 8.47 5.41
CA ARG A 56 -2.05 8.66 4.32
C ARG A 56 -1.34 8.78 2.99
N GLY A 57 -1.79 8.08 1.97
CA GLY A 57 -1.28 8.27 0.61
C GLY A 57 -1.66 7.10 -0.29
N LEU A 58 -1.56 7.29 -1.59
CA LEU A 58 -1.93 6.26 -2.58
C LEU A 58 -1.08 4.99 -2.46
N PRO A 59 -1.51 3.85 -3.01
CA PRO A 59 -0.64 2.68 -3.16
C PRO A 59 0.68 3.04 -3.87
N GLY A 60 1.77 2.35 -3.53
CA GLY A 60 3.07 2.59 -4.18
C GLY A 60 3.87 3.80 -3.69
N THR A 61 3.35 4.60 -2.74
CA THR A 61 4.06 5.80 -2.24
C THR A 61 5.12 5.55 -1.17
N GLY A 62 5.35 4.29 -0.76
CA GLY A 62 6.40 3.90 0.19
C GLY A 62 5.97 3.75 1.66
N LYS A 63 4.68 3.87 1.98
CA LYS A 63 4.15 3.73 3.36
C LYS A 63 4.59 2.44 4.07
N THR A 64 4.33 1.28 3.45
CA THR A 64 4.69 -0.04 3.98
C THR A 64 6.21 -0.19 4.14
N THR A 65 6.98 0.28 3.16
CA THR A 65 8.44 0.26 3.20
C THR A 65 8.99 1.10 4.35
N ALA A 66 8.44 2.30 4.56
CA ALA A 66 8.82 3.20 5.66
C ALA A 66 8.61 2.54 7.03
N VAL A 67 7.43 1.96 7.25
CA VAL A 67 7.12 1.28 8.53
C VAL A 67 8.03 0.09 8.76
N ARG A 68 8.18 -0.79 7.77
CA ARG A 68 9.03 -1.98 7.89
C ARG A 68 10.48 -1.60 8.18
N ARG A 69 11.01 -0.56 7.53
CA ARG A 69 12.37 -0.07 7.76
C ARG A 69 12.55 0.42 9.19
N ILE A 70 11.67 1.31 9.66
CA ILE A 70 11.74 1.80 11.04
C ILE A 70 11.54 0.67 12.06
N PHE A 71 10.68 -0.29 11.77
CA PHE A 71 10.48 -1.44 12.67
C PHE A 71 11.74 -2.31 12.75
N SER A 72 12.45 -2.53 11.64
CA SER A 72 13.77 -3.20 11.65
C SER A 72 14.76 -2.44 12.52
N GLU A 73 14.87 -1.11 12.33
CA GLU A 73 15.78 -0.26 13.10
C GLU A 73 15.45 -0.27 14.60
N VAL A 74 14.17 -0.24 14.97
CA VAL A 74 13.73 -0.35 16.36
C VAL A 74 14.11 -1.71 16.96
N GLU A 75 13.89 -2.81 16.24
CA GLU A 75 14.22 -4.17 16.70
C GLU A 75 15.73 -4.37 16.90
N GLU A 76 16.54 -3.75 16.06
CA GLU A 76 18.01 -3.73 16.18
C GLU A 76 18.48 -2.86 17.35
N THR A 77 17.77 -1.77 17.64
CA THR A 77 18.16 -0.78 18.66
C THR A 77 17.75 -1.18 20.07
N THR A 78 16.55 -1.77 20.26
CA THR A 78 16.02 -2.03 21.59
C THR A 78 15.07 -3.22 21.66
N ARG A 79 15.09 -3.91 22.81
CA ARG A 79 14.07 -4.92 23.15
C ARG A 79 12.92 -4.36 23.98
N ARG A 80 13.01 -3.09 24.39
CA ARG A 80 12.02 -2.43 25.24
C ARG A 80 10.76 -2.03 24.46
N LEU A 81 10.94 -1.56 23.23
CA LEU A 81 9.86 -1.29 22.29
C LEU A 81 9.77 -2.45 21.32
N VAL A 82 8.64 -3.17 21.34
CA VAL A 82 8.38 -4.27 20.42
C VAL A 82 7.42 -3.77 19.33
N PRO A 83 7.89 -3.59 18.09
CA PRO A 83 7.02 -3.32 16.97
C PRO A 83 6.39 -4.63 16.43
N VAL A 84 5.11 -4.56 16.07
CA VAL A 84 4.37 -5.67 15.45
C VAL A 84 3.75 -5.17 14.16
N TYR A 85 4.19 -5.72 13.03
CA TYR A 85 3.61 -5.45 11.72
C TYR A 85 2.49 -6.44 11.41
N VAL A 86 1.31 -5.93 11.03
CA VAL A 86 0.15 -6.72 10.63
C VAL A 86 -0.34 -6.24 9.27
N ASN A 87 -0.38 -7.14 8.29
CA ASN A 87 -0.98 -6.88 6.99
C ASN A 87 -2.50 -7.13 7.08
N CYS A 88 -3.30 -6.07 7.02
CA CYS A 88 -4.75 -6.16 7.16
C CYS A 88 -5.48 -6.65 5.90
N GLN A 89 -4.79 -6.79 4.76
CA GLN A 89 -5.35 -7.50 3.61
C GLN A 89 -5.54 -8.98 3.95
N THR A 90 -4.58 -9.58 4.65
CA THR A 90 -4.59 -11.00 5.04
C THR A 90 -5.24 -11.22 6.40
N GLU A 91 -4.94 -10.36 7.38
CA GLU A 91 -5.36 -10.55 8.78
C GLU A 91 -6.50 -9.58 9.13
N GLN A 92 -7.74 -10.02 8.89
CA GLN A 92 -8.92 -9.15 8.97
C GLN A 92 -9.70 -9.25 10.30
N THR A 93 -9.29 -10.14 11.20
CA THR A 93 -10.02 -10.40 12.45
C THR A 93 -9.23 -9.99 13.68
N LYS A 94 -9.94 -9.61 14.75
CA LYS A 94 -9.34 -9.31 16.04
C LYS A 94 -8.45 -10.45 16.57
N PHE A 95 -8.90 -11.70 16.42
CA PHE A 95 -8.11 -12.87 16.80
C PHE A 95 -6.77 -12.92 16.03
N ALA A 96 -6.81 -12.77 14.71
CA ALA A 96 -5.62 -12.82 13.87
C ALA A 96 -4.58 -11.74 14.24
N VAL A 97 -5.03 -10.51 14.49
CA VAL A 97 -4.16 -9.41 14.93
C VAL A 97 -3.51 -9.73 16.27
N PHE A 98 -4.29 -10.15 17.27
CA PHE A 98 -3.73 -10.51 18.58
C PHE A 98 -2.86 -11.77 18.53
N ALA A 99 -3.10 -12.69 17.59
CA ALA A 99 -2.26 -13.87 17.39
C ALA A 99 -0.88 -13.48 16.88
N LYS A 100 -0.78 -12.49 15.97
CA LYS A 100 0.50 -11.93 15.53
C LYS A 100 1.24 -11.23 16.67
N ILE A 101 0.53 -10.42 17.47
CA ILE A 101 1.12 -9.74 18.63
C ILE A 101 1.65 -10.77 19.63
N PHE A 102 0.84 -11.78 19.97
CA PHE A 102 1.26 -12.87 20.85
C PHE A 102 2.48 -13.60 20.30
N ALA A 103 2.47 -13.99 19.03
CA ALA A 103 3.58 -14.70 18.42
C ALA A 103 4.89 -13.90 18.45
N LYS A 104 4.83 -12.58 18.26
CA LYS A 104 6.01 -11.71 18.37
C LYS A 104 6.53 -11.62 19.81
N LEU A 105 5.64 -11.54 20.81
CA LEU A 105 6.03 -11.42 22.23
C LEU A 105 6.51 -12.73 22.86
N HIS A 106 5.99 -13.88 22.42
CA HIS A 106 6.27 -15.19 22.99
C HIS A 106 7.18 -16.08 22.14
N GLY A 107 7.39 -15.73 20.86
CA GLY A 107 8.25 -16.50 19.95
C GLY A 107 7.61 -17.76 19.37
N HIS A 108 6.31 -18.01 19.61
CA HIS A 108 5.56 -19.13 19.05
C HIS A 108 4.11 -18.74 18.75
N GLN A 109 3.48 -19.43 17.79
CA GLN A 109 2.07 -19.19 17.49
C GLN A 109 1.15 -19.66 18.63
N PRO A 110 0.01 -19.01 18.86
CA PRO A 110 -1.03 -19.55 19.72
C PRO A 110 -1.68 -20.78 19.05
N PRO A 111 -2.33 -21.69 19.82
CA PRO A 111 -3.07 -22.80 19.25
C PRO A 111 -4.13 -22.29 18.25
N PRO A 112 -4.18 -22.85 17.02
CA PRO A 112 -5.01 -22.32 15.93
C PRO A 112 -6.51 -22.44 16.21
N THR A 113 -6.92 -23.37 17.06
CA THR A 113 -8.32 -23.57 17.46
C THR A 113 -8.43 -23.73 18.98
N GLY A 114 -9.61 -23.41 19.52
CA GLY A 114 -9.92 -23.60 20.94
C GLY A 114 -9.33 -22.55 21.89
N THR A 115 -8.57 -21.56 21.40
CA THR A 115 -8.08 -20.44 22.23
C THR A 115 -9.08 -19.28 22.21
N PRO A 116 -9.72 -18.93 23.35
CA PRO A 116 -10.58 -17.76 23.40
C PRO A 116 -9.78 -16.47 23.16
N VAL A 117 -10.32 -15.54 22.35
CA VAL A 117 -9.69 -14.23 22.07
C VAL A 117 -9.33 -13.50 23.37
N ARG A 118 -10.19 -13.58 24.38
CA ARG A 118 -9.96 -12.95 25.70
C ARG A 118 -8.71 -13.47 26.39
N LYS A 119 -8.44 -14.79 26.31
CA LYS A 119 -7.23 -15.39 26.89
C LYS A 119 -5.98 -14.85 26.19
N LEU A 120 -6.03 -14.76 24.86
CA LEU A 120 -4.93 -14.23 24.06
C LEU A 120 -4.61 -12.77 24.41
N ILE A 121 -5.63 -11.92 24.54
CA ILE A 121 -5.48 -10.52 24.97
C ILE A 121 -4.89 -10.44 26.38
N TYR A 122 -5.36 -11.30 27.29
CA TYR A 122 -4.87 -11.36 28.67
C TYR A 122 -3.37 -11.73 28.72
N ASP A 123 -2.97 -12.77 27.99
CA ASP A 123 -1.57 -13.23 27.96
C ASP A 123 -0.64 -12.14 27.36
N VAL A 124 -1.10 -11.44 26.32
CA VAL A 124 -0.41 -10.28 25.74
C VAL A 124 -0.28 -9.15 26.78
N GLY A 125 -1.38 -8.72 27.38
CA GLY A 125 -1.40 -7.61 28.35
C GLY A 125 -0.55 -7.88 29.59
N LYS A 126 -0.63 -9.11 30.12
CA LYS A 126 0.20 -9.58 31.23
C LYS A 126 1.68 -9.52 30.89
N THR A 127 2.06 -10.00 29.71
CA THR A 127 3.46 -9.99 29.25
C THR A 127 4.00 -8.57 29.11
N LEU A 128 3.21 -7.64 28.56
CA LEU A 128 3.61 -6.23 28.44
C LEU A 128 3.82 -5.58 29.82
N SER A 129 2.91 -5.83 30.76
CA SER A 129 2.95 -5.28 32.12
C SER A 129 4.11 -5.84 32.94
N GLU A 130 4.25 -7.17 33.01
CA GLU A 130 5.28 -7.84 33.84
C GLU A 130 6.69 -7.57 33.34
N LYS A 131 6.89 -7.52 32.02
CA LYS A 131 8.21 -7.29 31.41
C LYS A 131 8.52 -5.80 31.19
N GLY A 132 7.56 -4.91 31.44
CA GLY A 132 7.70 -3.47 31.16
C GLY A 132 7.97 -3.16 29.68
N ILE A 133 7.45 -4.00 28.78
CA ILE A 133 7.61 -3.86 27.33
C ILE A 133 6.56 -2.87 26.81
N VAL A 134 7.00 -1.98 25.92
CA VAL A 134 6.13 -1.09 25.15
C VAL A 134 5.80 -1.76 23.83
N LEU A 135 4.54 -1.72 23.42
CA LEU A 135 4.07 -2.29 22.16
C LEU A 135 3.76 -1.18 21.16
N THR A 136 4.23 -1.32 19.92
CA THR A 136 3.69 -0.56 18.79
C THR A 136 3.12 -1.53 17.78
N VAL A 137 1.87 -1.32 17.35
CA VAL A 137 1.22 -2.17 16.33
C VAL A 137 1.02 -1.36 15.06
N CYS A 138 1.56 -1.83 13.93
CA CYS A 138 1.19 -1.34 12.61
C CYS A 138 0.07 -2.19 12.04
N LEU A 139 -1.06 -1.55 11.71
CA LEU A 139 -2.16 -2.15 10.95
C LEU A 139 -2.07 -1.65 9.51
N ASP A 140 -1.26 -2.33 8.68
CA ASP A 140 -1.00 -1.93 7.30
C ASP A 140 -2.21 -2.19 6.40
N ASP A 141 -2.53 -1.23 5.54
CA ASP A 141 -3.81 -1.14 4.84
C ASP A 141 -5.03 -1.25 5.78
N ALA A 142 -5.05 -0.46 6.85
CA ALA A 142 -6.13 -0.47 7.86
C ALA A 142 -7.55 -0.26 7.27
N ASN A 143 -7.67 0.27 6.05
CA ASN A 143 -8.95 0.43 5.34
C ASN A 143 -9.75 -0.88 5.26
N TYR A 144 -9.10 -2.04 5.12
CA TYR A 144 -9.79 -3.33 5.04
C TYR A 144 -10.50 -3.71 6.33
N LEU A 145 -10.03 -3.20 7.48
CA LEU A 145 -10.64 -3.46 8.77
C LEU A 145 -11.89 -2.60 9.05
N LEU A 146 -12.14 -1.57 8.23
CA LEU A 146 -13.29 -0.68 8.38
C LEU A 146 -14.60 -1.36 7.97
N VAL A 147 -14.56 -2.18 6.90
CA VAL A 147 -15.74 -2.83 6.31
C VAL A 147 -16.53 -3.64 7.35
N ASN A 148 -15.84 -4.30 8.27
CA ASN A 148 -16.45 -5.17 9.30
C ASN A 148 -16.45 -4.53 10.70
N LYS A 149 -16.17 -3.23 10.83
CA LYS A 149 -15.94 -2.55 12.12
C LYS A 149 -14.83 -3.19 13.00
N ALA A 150 -14.03 -4.09 12.43
CA ALA A 150 -12.95 -4.79 13.13
C ALA A 150 -11.88 -3.79 13.61
N LEU A 151 -11.63 -2.72 12.85
CA LEU A 151 -10.67 -1.68 13.23
C LEU A 151 -11.01 -1.08 14.59
N ASN A 152 -12.29 -0.73 14.79
CA ASN A 152 -12.77 -0.12 16.02
C ASN A 152 -12.56 -1.05 17.23
N GLU A 153 -12.93 -2.33 17.11
CA GLU A 153 -12.73 -3.31 18.18
C GLU A 153 -11.24 -3.55 18.51
N ILE A 154 -10.39 -3.60 17.48
CA ILE A 154 -8.95 -3.79 17.63
C ILE A 154 -8.33 -2.57 18.32
N LEU A 155 -8.61 -1.36 17.81
CA LEU A 155 -8.08 -0.11 18.37
C LEU A 155 -8.55 0.09 19.80
N TYR A 156 -9.83 -0.12 20.09
CA TYR A 156 -10.37 -0.03 21.45
C TYR A 156 -9.58 -0.93 22.40
N THR A 157 -9.34 -2.17 22.00
CA THR A 157 -8.64 -3.15 22.83
C THR A 157 -7.16 -2.79 23.00
N VAL A 158 -6.44 -2.52 21.90
CA VAL A 158 -5.00 -2.24 21.94
C VAL A 158 -4.70 -0.97 22.73
N LEU A 159 -5.45 0.11 22.48
CA LEU A 159 -5.20 1.41 23.10
C LEU A 159 -5.59 1.45 24.58
N ARG A 160 -6.55 0.62 25.02
CA ARG A 160 -7.03 0.58 26.41
C ARG A 160 -6.50 -0.60 27.23
N LEU A 161 -5.51 -1.35 26.71
CA LEU A 161 -4.85 -2.43 27.48
C LEU A 161 -4.33 -1.95 28.85
N TYR A 162 -3.97 -0.67 28.98
CA TYR A 162 -3.52 -0.09 30.23
C TYR A 162 -4.58 -0.04 31.33
N GLU A 163 -5.87 -0.14 31.00
CA GLU A 163 -6.97 -0.11 31.97
C GLU A 163 -7.01 -1.42 32.79
N GLU A 164 -6.74 -2.55 32.15
CA GLU A 164 -6.69 -3.87 32.81
C GLU A 164 -5.26 -4.22 33.29
N PHE A 165 -4.23 -3.74 32.58
CA PHE A 165 -2.83 -4.05 32.85
C PHE A 165 -2.03 -2.78 33.15
N PRO A 166 -1.82 -2.43 34.43
CA PRO A 166 -0.98 -1.30 34.81
C PRO A 166 0.40 -1.42 34.17
N ASN A 167 0.93 -0.35 33.59
CA ASN A 167 2.18 -0.29 32.82
C ASN A 167 2.15 -0.87 31.40
N ALA A 168 1.06 -1.48 30.92
CA ALA A 168 0.93 -1.79 29.50
C ALA A 168 0.88 -0.47 28.71
N ARG A 169 1.90 -0.23 27.88
CA ARG A 169 2.02 0.98 27.05
C ARG A 169 1.96 0.56 25.60
N THR A 170 1.01 1.11 24.87
CA THR A 170 0.72 0.73 23.49
C THR A 170 0.64 1.97 22.61
N GLY A 171 0.97 1.81 21.33
CA GLY A 171 0.74 2.79 20.28
C GLY A 171 0.41 2.11 18.96
N VAL A 172 -0.21 2.84 18.03
CA VAL A 172 -0.60 2.31 16.72
C VAL A 172 -0.09 3.17 15.57
N ILE A 173 0.28 2.50 14.48
CA ILE A 173 0.52 3.11 13.17
C ILE A 173 -0.51 2.55 12.19
N LEU A 174 -1.20 3.43 11.48
CA LEU A 174 -2.28 3.09 10.56
C LEU A 174 -1.93 3.56 9.14
N PRO A 175 -1.13 2.80 8.38
CA PRO A 175 -0.99 3.06 6.96
C PRO A 175 -2.32 2.83 6.23
N MET A 176 -2.75 3.84 5.48
CA MET A 176 -4.03 3.84 4.77
C MET A 176 -3.82 4.31 3.34
N SER A 177 -4.16 3.43 2.41
CA SER A 177 -4.14 3.70 0.96
C SER A 177 -5.29 4.59 0.47
N SER A 178 -6.33 4.82 1.29
CA SER A 178 -7.47 5.67 0.96
C SER A 178 -7.34 7.03 1.64
N ILE A 179 -7.24 8.08 0.84
CA ILE A 179 -7.06 9.47 1.30
C ILE A 179 -8.37 10.03 1.87
N ASP A 180 -9.52 9.63 1.31
CA ASP A 180 -10.83 10.20 1.65
C ASP A 180 -11.48 9.59 2.91
N VAL A 181 -10.82 8.60 3.53
CA VAL A 181 -11.38 7.97 4.74
C VAL A 181 -11.23 8.90 5.92
N HIS A 182 -12.33 9.49 6.37
CA HIS A 182 -12.37 10.31 7.58
C HIS A 182 -12.52 9.42 8.82
N LEU A 183 -11.40 9.04 9.43
CA LEU A 183 -11.38 8.21 10.65
C LEU A 183 -12.30 8.72 11.78
N PRO A 184 -12.49 10.03 12.02
CA PRO A 184 -13.45 10.51 13.02
C PRO A 184 -14.91 10.12 12.77
N GLN A 185 -15.29 9.81 11.54
CA GLN A 185 -16.64 9.37 11.18
C GLN A 185 -16.78 7.84 11.25
N GLU A 186 -15.68 7.12 11.05
CA GLU A 186 -15.65 5.66 11.01
C GLU A 186 -15.42 4.99 12.37
N LEU A 187 -14.82 5.72 13.31
CA LEU A 187 -14.46 5.22 14.63
C LEU A 187 -15.40 5.75 15.72
N ASP A 188 -15.63 4.92 16.74
CA ASP A 188 -16.45 5.34 17.87
C ASP A 188 -15.77 6.46 18.67
N PRO A 189 -16.54 7.40 19.26
CA PRO A 189 -15.99 8.50 20.08
C PRO A 189 -15.06 8.03 21.22
N CYS A 190 -15.34 6.85 21.77
CA CYS A 190 -14.55 6.23 22.84
C CYS A 190 -13.14 5.80 22.41
N VAL A 191 -12.96 5.50 21.12
CA VAL A 191 -11.65 5.18 20.52
C VAL A 191 -10.94 6.45 20.11
N LEU A 192 -11.64 7.39 19.47
CA LEU A 192 -11.08 8.65 19.01
C LEU A 192 -10.45 9.47 20.15
N SER A 193 -11.06 9.47 21.32
CA SER A 193 -10.57 10.20 22.49
C SER A 193 -9.18 9.74 22.96
N VAL A 194 -8.87 8.44 22.82
CA VAL A 194 -7.58 7.86 23.18
C VAL A 194 -6.61 7.86 22.00
N LEU A 195 -7.12 7.82 20.77
CA LEU A 195 -6.31 7.70 19.56
C LEU A 195 -5.44 8.94 19.34
N GLN A 196 -5.95 10.18 19.48
CA GLN A 196 -5.16 11.42 19.31
C GLN A 196 -4.18 11.38 18.11
N LEU A 197 -4.72 11.02 16.95
CA LEU A 197 -3.95 10.62 15.77
C LEU A 197 -3.17 11.78 15.16
N LYS A 198 -1.86 11.59 14.93
CA LYS A 198 -1.08 12.45 14.01
C LYS A 198 -1.17 11.90 12.59
N GLU A 199 -1.51 12.73 11.60
CA GLU A 199 -1.53 12.32 10.20
C GLU A 199 -0.22 12.72 9.50
N VAL A 200 0.35 11.79 8.72
CA VAL A 200 1.53 12.01 7.89
C VAL A 200 1.18 11.66 6.45
N TYR A 201 1.40 12.61 5.54
CA TYR A 201 1.06 12.45 4.13
C TYR A 201 2.24 11.95 3.30
N PHE A 202 2.00 10.88 2.55
CA PHE A 202 2.90 10.27 1.56
C PHE A 202 2.41 10.66 0.17
N ALA A 203 2.93 11.77 -0.33
CA ALA A 203 2.63 12.25 -1.68
C ALA A 203 3.12 11.24 -2.74
N PRO A 204 2.49 11.17 -3.92
CA PRO A 204 3.05 10.45 -5.06
C PRO A 204 4.47 10.93 -5.38
N TYR A 205 5.33 10.02 -5.83
CA TYR A 205 6.69 10.40 -6.24
C TYR A 205 6.64 11.25 -7.51
N THR A 206 7.55 12.22 -7.61
CA THR A 206 7.78 12.99 -8.84
C THR A 206 8.57 12.16 -9.86
N GLU A 207 8.62 12.61 -11.11
CA GLU A 207 9.40 11.93 -12.16
C GLU A 207 10.87 11.81 -11.80
N ASP A 208 11.47 12.89 -11.29
CA ASP A 208 12.87 12.92 -10.85
C ASP A 208 13.10 11.93 -9.70
N GLU A 209 12.21 11.89 -8.71
CA GLU A 209 12.30 10.95 -7.58
C GLU A 209 12.21 9.49 -8.06
N ILE A 210 11.27 9.15 -8.96
CA ILE A 210 11.15 7.81 -9.54
C ILE A 210 12.40 7.46 -10.34
N SER A 211 12.92 8.41 -11.12
CA SER A 211 14.14 8.24 -11.91
C SER A 211 15.33 7.89 -11.03
N GLU A 212 15.56 8.65 -9.97
CA GLU A 212 16.68 8.42 -9.05
C GLU A 212 16.53 7.11 -8.27
N ILE A 213 15.33 6.79 -7.79
CA ILE A 213 15.06 5.51 -7.11
C ILE A 213 15.33 4.32 -8.05
N LEU A 214 14.81 4.35 -9.28
CA LEU A 214 14.99 3.24 -10.23
C LEU A 214 16.45 3.14 -10.71
N LYS A 215 17.15 4.26 -10.93
CA LYS A 215 18.58 4.28 -11.26
C LYS A 215 19.41 3.60 -10.17
N ASP A 216 19.16 3.92 -8.90
CA ASP A 216 19.89 3.32 -7.79
C ASP A 216 19.68 1.80 -7.74
N ARG A 217 18.43 1.36 -7.87
CA ARG A 217 18.07 -0.07 -7.93
C ARG A 217 18.71 -0.79 -9.11
N ILE A 218 18.70 -0.19 -10.29
CA ILE A 218 19.36 -0.73 -11.50
C ILE A 218 20.86 -0.87 -11.28
N ARG A 219 21.50 0.17 -10.73
CA ARG A 219 22.95 0.19 -10.49
C ARG A 219 23.41 -0.92 -9.55
N LYS A 220 22.63 -1.18 -8.50
CA LYS A 220 22.90 -2.23 -7.51
C LYS A 220 22.45 -3.62 -7.98
N GLY A 221 21.38 -3.70 -8.78
CA GLY A 221 20.70 -4.96 -9.13
C GLY A 221 21.12 -5.57 -10.47
N LEU A 222 21.62 -4.78 -11.42
CA LEU A 222 22.00 -5.23 -12.77
C LEU A 222 23.50 -5.02 -13.01
N TYR A 223 24.06 -5.79 -13.93
CA TYR A 223 25.38 -5.47 -14.49
C TYR A 223 25.36 -4.15 -15.31
N PRO A 224 26.51 -3.49 -15.49
CA PRO A 224 26.59 -2.22 -16.21
C PRO A 224 26.17 -2.38 -17.68
N ASN A 225 25.65 -1.30 -18.26
CA ASN A 225 25.26 -1.20 -19.68
C ASN A 225 24.12 -2.11 -20.14
N ILE A 226 23.38 -2.74 -19.21
CA ILE A 226 22.22 -3.57 -19.54
C ILE A 226 21.03 -2.72 -19.99
N VAL A 227 20.83 -1.56 -19.37
CA VAL A 227 19.70 -0.66 -19.65
C VAL A 227 20.22 0.58 -20.36
N PRO A 228 20.02 0.71 -21.69
CA PRO A 228 20.32 1.94 -22.42
C PRO A 228 19.48 3.11 -21.91
N GLU A 229 19.99 4.34 -22.03
CA GLU A 229 19.31 5.56 -21.57
C GLU A 229 17.93 5.74 -22.21
N SER A 230 17.80 5.51 -23.52
CA SER A 230 16.51 5.58 -24.22
C SER A 230 15.46 4.58 -23.72
N VAL A 231 15.90 3.39 -23.28
CA VAL A 231 15.02 2.37 -22.68
C VAL A 231 14.65 2.78 -21.26
N PHE A 232 15.59 3.35 -20.53
CA PHE A 232 15.36 3.84 -19.18
C PHE A 232 14.31 4.97 -19.16
N ASP A 233 14.42 5.94 -20.07
CA ASP A 233 13.45 7.04 -20.19
C ASP A 233 12.03 6.52 -20.44
N LEU A 234 11.89 5.50 -21.31
CA LEU A 234 10.60 4.84 -21.53
C LEU A 234 10.06 4.15 -20.28
N ILE A 235 10.91 3.51 -19.47
CA ILE A 235 10.49 2.91 -18.20
C ILE A 235 9.96 3.98 -17.25
N ILE A 236 10.62 5.15 -17.18
CA ILE A 236 10.16 6.28 -16.36
C ILE A 236 8.81 6.79 -16.85
N GLU A 237 8.66 7.03 -18.15
CA GLU A 237 7.40 7.48 -18.75
C GLU A 237 6.24 6.52 -18.43
N GLN A 238 6.44 5.21 -18.62
CA GLN A 238 5.43 4.20 -18.32
C GLN A 238 5.13 4.11 -16.83
N THR A 239 6.15 4.24 -15.98
CA THR A 239 5.97 4.22 -14.52
C THR A 239 5.16 5.44 -14.05
N MET A 240 5.47 6.63 -14.58
CA MET A 240 4.74 7.87 -14.31
C MET A 240 3.29 7.80 -14.77
N ARG A 241 3.04 7.16 -15.92
CA ARG A 241 1.70 6.93 -16.44
C ARG A 241 0.87 6.03 -15.52
N CYS A 242 1.48 5.02 -14.90
CA CYS A 242 0.85 4.15 -13.92
C CYS A 242 0.74 4.78 -12.52
N GLY A 243 1.65 5.67 -12.14
CA GLY A 243 1.64 6.35 -10.83
C GLY A 243 2.00 5.45 -9.63
N ASP A 244 2.57 4.26 -9.87
CA ASP A 244 2.98 3.31 -8.83
C ASP A 244 4.40 2.82 -9.10
N LEU A 245 5.32 3.14 -8.20
CA LEU A 245 6.73 2.75 -8.29
C LEU A 245 6.94 1.23 -8.38
N ARG A 246 6.03 0.43 -7.80
CA ARG A 246 6.10 -1.03 -7.87
C ARG A 246 5.96 -1.54 -9.31
N VAL A 247 5.22 -0.81 -10.14
CA VAL A 247 5.12 -1.11 -11.58
C VAL A 247 6.47 -0.88 -12.22
N GLY A 248 7.13 0.25 -11.96
CA GLY A 248 8.45 0.54 -12.51
C GLY A 248 9.51 -0.52 -12.16
N LEU A 249 9.54 -0.96 -10.91
CA LEU A 249 10.42 -2.06 -10.49
C LEU A 249 10.12 -3.37 -11.23
N ASN A 250 8.84 -3.71 -11.35
CA ASN A 250 8.43 -4.91 -12.09
C ASN A 250 8.71 -4.80 -13.60
N LEU A 251 8.55 -3.60 -14.20
CA LEU A 251 8.90 -3.36 -15.61
C LEU A 251 10.37 -3.66 -15.85
N VAL A 252 11.27 -3.08 -15.04
CA VAL A 252 12.71 -3.37 -15.14
C VAL A 252 12.96 -4.87 -15.06
N LYS A 253 12.41 -5.53 -14.04
CA LYS A 253 12.59 -6.97 -13.83
C LYS A 253 12.11 -7.79 -15.03
N GLN A 254 10.89 -7.57 -15.50
CA GLN A 254 10.30 -8.34 -16.60
C GLN A 254 11.01 -8.07 -17.93
N SER A 255 11.44 -6.83 -18.18
CA SER A 255 12.20 -6.50 -19.39
C SER A 255 13.57 -7.17 -19.38
N VAL A 256 14.27 -7.20 -18.24
CA VAL A 256 15.55 -7.92 -18.10
C VAL A 256 15.35 -9.42 -18.29
N LEU A 257 14.34 -10.03 -17.67
CA LEU A 257 14.03 -11.45 -17.85
C LEU A 257 13.71 -11.81 -19.31
N THR A 258 13.04 -10.90 -20.03
CA THR A 258 12.72 -11.08 -21.45
C THR A 258 13.98 -11.00 -22.31
N ALA A 259 14.88 -10.04 -22.02
CA ALA A 259 16.17 -9.92 -22.69
C ALA A 259 17.07 -11.14 -22.43
N GLU A 260 17.12 -11.62 -21.18
CA GLU A 260 17.89 -12.81 -20.78
C GLU A 260 17.36 -14.07 -21.48
N ARG A 261 16.03 -14.24 -21.54
CA ARG A 261 15.40 -15.33 -22.30
C ARG A 261 15.70 -15.27 -23.80
N ALA A 262 15.88 -14.07 -24.35
CA ALA A 262 16.27 -13.84 -25.73
C ALA A 262 17.78 -13.96 -25.98
N GLY A 263 18.59 -14.18 -24.93
CA GLY A 263 20.06 -14.24 -25.03
C GLY A 263 20.71 -12.91 -25.42
N ARG A 264 20.06 -11.77 -25.10
CA ARG A 264 20.57 -10.44 -25.42
C ARG A 264 21.32 -9.83 -24.22
N PRO A 265 22.46 -9.16 -24.44
CA PRO A 265 23.24 -8.56 -23.36
C PRO A 265 22.67 -7.22 -22.85
N ALA A 266 21.68 -6.65 -23.54
CA ALA A 266 21.05 -5.37 -23.20
C ALA A 266 19.57 -5.35 -23.62
N LEU A 267 18.81 -4.49 -22.95
CA LEU A 267 17.39 -4.28 -23.21
C LEU A 267 17.17 -3.49 -24.50
N ILE A 268 16.04 -3.75 -25.15
CA ILE A 268 15.48 -2.94 -26.24
C ILE A 268 14.11 -2.40 -25.85
N ILE A 269 13.58 -1.45 -26.63
CA ILE A 269 12.29 -0.80 -26.38
C ILE A 269 11.14 -1.82 -26.33
N GLU A 270 11.19 -2.84 -27.20
CA GLU A 270 10.17 -3.90 -27.30
C GLU A 270 10.06 -4.73 -26.01
N ASP A 271 11.16 -4.87 -25.24
CA ASP A 271 11.13 -5.56 -23.94
C ASP A 271 10.31 -4.80 -22.91
N VAL A 272 10.36 -3.46 -22.94
CA VAL A 272 9.59 -2.61 -22.03
C VAL A 272 8.12 -2.61 -22.43
N ILE A 273 7.81 -2.51 -23.71
CA ILE A 273 6.43 -2.54 -24.21
C ILE A 273 5.77 -3.88 -23.86
N SER A 274 6.45 -4.99 -24.13
CA SER A 274 5.94 -6.33 -23.83
C SER A 274 5.78 -6.56 -22.32
N ALA A 275 6.75 -6.12 -21.51
CA ALA A 275 6.66 -6.14 -20.04
C ALA A 275 5.53 -5.27 -19.49
N TYR A 276 5.26 -4.11 -20.12
CA TYR A 276 4.20 -3.19 -19.72
C TYR A 276 2.82 -3.78 -19.93
N GLU A 277 2.59 -4.45 -21.05
CA GLU A 277 1.33 -5.14 -21.32
C GLU A 277 0.99 -6.17 -20.23
N ILE A 278 1.99 -6.83 -19.65
CA ILE A 278 1.79 -7.78 -18.53
C ILE A 278 1.64 -7.03 -17.20
N SER A 279 2.52 -6.06 -16.94
CA SER A 279 2.63 -5.38 -15.65
C SER A 279 1.45 -4.45 -15.35
N LYS A 280 0.84 -3.84 -16.37
CA LYS A 280 -0.30 -2.93 -16.21
C LYS A 280 -1.50 -3.62 -15.54
N TYR A 281 -1.72 -4.92 -15.80
CA TYR A 281 -2.82 -5.68 -15.21
C TYR A 281 -2.57 -6.10 -13.76
N VAL A 282 -1.30 -6.23 -13.35
CA VAL A 282 -0.91 -6.45 -11.95
C VAL A 282 -1.27 -5.21 -11.11
N HIS A 283 -0.97 -4.01 -11.64
CA HIS A 283 -1.37 -2.75 -11.02
C HIS A 283 -2.89 -2.61 -10.94
N LEU A 284 -3.61 -2.86 -12.04
CA LEU A 284 -5.08 -2.82 -12.05
C LEU A 284 -5.65 -3.70 -10.93
N SER A 285 -5.15 -4.93 -10.81
CA SER A 285 -5.60 -5.88 -9.77
C SER A 285 -5.32 -5.38 -8.35
N ALA A 286 -4.13 -4.84 -8.09
CA ALA A 286 -3.76 -4.32 -6.78
C ALA A 286 -4.55 -3.06 -6.41
N SER A 287 -4.74 -2.15 -7.36
CA SER A 287 -5.47 -0.90 -7.18
C SER A 287 -6.97 -1.14 -7.00
N VAL A 288 -7.57 -2.04 -7.78
CA VAL A 288 -8.98 -2.44 -7.61
C VAL A 288 -9.19 -3.12 -6.26
N ARG A 289 -8.24 -3.95 -5.78
CA ARG A 289 -8.35 -4.55 -4.44
C ARG A 289 -8.47 -3.51 -3.34
N ALA A 290 -7.79 -2.37 -3.46
CA ALA A 290 -7.80 -1.28 -2.48
C ALA A 290 -9.10 -0.45 -2.49
N LEU A 291 -9.95 -0.62 -3.50
CA LEU A 291 -11.24 0.06 -3.61
C LEU A 291 -12.31 -0.57 -2.71
N THR A 292 -13.21 0.27 -2.21
CA THR A 292 -14.43 -0.18 -1.50
C THR A 292 -15.41 -0.83 -2.47
N THR A 293 -16.39 -1.57 -1.96
CA THR A 293 -17.43 -2.22 -2.80
C THR A 293 -18.16 -1.22 -3.69
N ASP A 294 -18.49 -0.05 -3.15
CA ASP A 294 -19.15 1.03 -3.90
C ASP A 294 -18.25 1.62 -4.98
N GLU A 295 -16.96 1.77 -4.69
CA GLU A 295 -15.96 2.25 -5.63
C GLU A 295 -15.74 1.24 -6.77
N LYS A 296 -15.67 -0.06 -6.45
CA LYS A 296 -15.60 -1.12 -7.46
C LYS A 296 -16.83 -1.14 -8.36
N SER A 297 -18.02 -1.00 -7.78
CA SER A 297 -19.28 -0.92 -8.54
C SER A 297 -19.29 0.29 -9.48
N LEU A 298 -18.83 1.45 -8.99
CA LEU A 298 -18.73 2.65 -9.82
C LEU A 298 -17.71 2.46 -10.97
N LEU A 299 -16.54 1.90 -10.68
CA LEU A 299 -15.51 1.64 -11.69
C LEU A 299 -15.97 0.61 -12.72
N TYR A 300 -16.69 -0.44 -12.29
CA TYR A 300 -17.30 -1.43 -13.17
C TYR A 300 -18.28 -0.76 -14.14
N GLN A 301 -19.11 0.18 -13.67
CA GLN A 301 -20.07 0.90 -14.52
C GLN A 301 -19.37 1.81 -15.53
N ILE A 302 -18.32 2.51 -15.11
CA ILE A 302 -17.48 3.30 -16.02
C ILE A 302 -16.91 2.38 -17.11
N ALA A 303 -16.45 1.19 -16.75
CA ALA A 303 -15.94 0.20 -17.70
C ALA A 303 -17.02 -0.36 -18.63
N ASP A 304 -18.21 -0.67 -18.11
CA ASP A 304 -19.35 -1.11 -18.90
C ASP A 304 -19.74 -0.08 -19.96
N MET A 305 -19.84 1.20 -19.57
CA MET A 305 -20.15 2.29 -20.50
C MET A 305 -19.03 2.54 -21.53
N ALA A 306 -17.77 2.33 -21.14
CA ALA A 306 -16.61 2.54 -22.02
C ALA A 306 -16.48 1.43 -23.08
N VAL A 307 -17.05 0.24 -22.86
CA VAL A 307 -17.15 -0.81 -23.90
C VAL A 307 -18.06 -0.33 -25.03
N ASP A 308 -19.17 0.32 -24.70
CA ASP A 308 -20.16 0.79 -25.68
C ASP A 308 -19.74 2.09 -26.38
N THR A 309 -18.99 2.96 -25.68
CA THR A 309 -18.61 4.29 -26.14
C THR A 309 -17.09 4.35 -26.31
N LYS A 310 -16.60 4.24 -27.55
CA LYS A 310 -15.20 4.03 -27.99
C LYS A 310 -14.04 4.90 -27.44
N SER A 311 -14.15 5.64 -26.33
CA SER A 311 -13.00 6.00 -25.44
C SER A 311 -13.34 7.02 -24.35
N TYR A 312 -14.26 7.96 -24.61
CA TYR A 312 -14.50 9.10 -23.73
C TYR A 312 -15.93 9.10 -23.20
N LEU A 313 -16.05 9.14 -21.88
CA LEU A 313 -17.32 9.21 -21.16
C LEU A 313 -17.47 10.59 -20.53
N THR A 314 -18.67 11.15 -20.62
CA THR A 314 -18.98 12.44 -19.99
C THR A 314 -19.33 12.24 -18.52
N SER A 315 -18.78 13.06 -17.62
CA SER A 315 -19.02 12.94 -16.17
C SER A 315 -20.49 13.00 -15.77
N GLY A 316 -21.32 13.73 -16.54
CA GLY A 316 -22.78 13.76 -16.35
C GLY A 316 -23.46 12.43 -16.69
N ALA A 317 -23.09 11.79 -17.81
CA ALA A 317 -23.68 10.51 -18.22
C ALA A 317 -23.32 9.39 -17.26
N VAL A 318 -22.07 9.36 -16.79
CA VAL A 318 -21.61 8.40 -15.77
C VAL A 318 -22.34 8.63 -14.45
N TYR A 319 -22.55 9.89 -14.04
CA TYR A 319 -23.29 10.22 -12.82
C TYR A 319 -24.75 9.72 -12.88
N GLU A 320 -25.46 9.94 -13.99
CA GLU A 320 -26.84 9.48 -14.16
C GLU A 320 -26.96 7.96 -14.01
N VAL A 321 -26.09 7.20 -14.68
CA VAL A 321 -26.06 5.74 -14.59
C VAL A 321 -25.68 5.27 -13.17
N ALA A 322 -24.70 5.92 -12.54
CA ALA A 322 -24.28 5.63 -11.18
C ALA A 322 -25.39 5.87 -10.15
N THR A 323 -26.12 6.99 -10.27
CA THR A 323 -27.21 7.32 -9.35
C THR A 323 -28.41 6.39 -9.43
N ASN A 324 -28.64 5.73 -10.58
CA ASN A 324 -29.71 4.75 -10.73
C ASN A 324 -29.47 3.46 -9.94
N LYS A 325 -28.21 3.13 -9.60
CA LYS A 325 -27.85 1.91 -8.84
C LYS A 325 -27.34 2.18 -7.43
N VAL A 326 -26.77 3.36 -7.17
CA VAL A 326 -26.23 3.75 -5.86
C VAL A 326 -26.72 5.16 -5.55
N GLN A 327 -27.46 5.35 -4.45
CA GLN A 327 -27.79 6.69 -3.97
C GLN A 327 -26.49 7.41 -3.57
N MET A 328 -26.03 8.34 -4.40
CA MET A 328 -24.80 9.08 -4.19
C MET A 328 -25.01 10.56 -4.46
N SER A 329 -24.43 11.42 -3.62
CA SER A 329 -24.42 12.85 -3.87
C SER A 329 -23.44 13.19 -5.00
N TYR A 330 -23.71 14.28 -5.72
CA TYR A 330 -22.81 14.78 -6.78
C TYR A 330 -21.39 15.00 -6.23
N THR A 331 -21.25 15.61 -5.05
CA THR A 331 -19.94 15.83 -4.42
C THR A 331 -19.18 14.53 -4.15
N GLY A 332 -19.85 13.52 -3.57
CA GLY A 332 -19.21 12.23 -3.28
C GLY A 332 -18.82 11.45 -4.54
N PHE A 333 -19.57 11.61 -5.63
CA PHE A 333 -19.19 11.06 -6.93
C PHE A 333 -17.91 11.69 -7.49
N TYR A 334 -17.78 13.02 -7.39
CA TYR A 334 -16.56 13.70 -7.86
C TYR A 334 -15.33 13.37 -7.00
N GLU A 335 -15.50 13.18 -5.70
CA GLU A 335 -14.43 12.71 -4.82
C GLU A 335 -13.94 11.32 -5.25
N LYS A 336 -14.85 10.37 -5.50
CA LYS A 336 -14.51 9.04 -6.01
C LYS A 336 -13.83 9.09 -7.38
N LEU A 337 -14.30 9.93 -8.31
CA LEU A 337 -13.63 10.13 -9.60
C LEU A 337 -12.23 10.70 -9.43
N ARG A 338 -12.05 11.69 -8.55
CA ARG A 338 -10.75 12.28 -8.26
C ARG A 338 -9.80 11.25 -7.65
N LYS A 339 -10.32 10.37 -6.78
CA LYS A 339 -9.57 9.22 -6.26
C LYS A 339 -9.15 8.27 -7.38
N PHE A 340 -10.03 7.92 -8.32
CA PHE A 340 -9.67 7.06 -9.45
C PHE A 340 -8.63 7.68 -10.38
N ASP A 341 -8.69 8.99 -10.60
CA ASP A 341 -7.69 9.75 -11.35
C ASP A 341 -6.34 9.75 -10.63
N GLN A 342 -6.35 9.99 -9.32
CA GLN A 342 -5.16 9.90 -8.46
C GLN A 342 -4.55 8.49 -8.49
N MET A 343 -5.38 7.44 -8.38
CA MET A 343 -4.97 6.04 -8.50
C MET A 343 -4.61 5.63 -9.93
N ARG A 344 -4.64 6.56 -10.90
CA ARG A 344 -4.38 6.33 -12.33
C ARG A 344 -5.19 5.15 -12.90
N LEU A 345 -6.43 4.99 -12.45
CA LEU A 345 -7.41 4.07 -13.02
C LEU A 345 -8.18 4.74 -14.17
N VAL A 346 -8.40 6.04 -14.00
CA VAL A 346 -9.12 6.92 -14.92
C VAL A 346 -8.22 8.11 -15.25
N GLU A 347 -8.50 8.78 -16.35
CA GLU A 347 -7.97 10.10 -16.68
C GLU A 347 -9.14 11.09 -16.77
N LEU A 348 -9.02 12.20 -16.04
CA LEU A 348 -9.99 13.29 -16.06
C LEU A 348 -9.47 14.47 -16.91
N SER A 349 -10.08 14.71 -18.07
CA SER A 349 -9.79 15.87 -18.92
C SER A 349 -10.91 16.92 -18.84
N HIS A 350 -10.54 18.19 -18.96
CA HIS A 350 -11.49 19.29 -19.05
C HIS A 350 -11.89 19.54 -20.51
N LEU A 351 -13.20 19.58 -20.79
CA LEU A 351 -13.70 20.05 -22.07
C LEU A 351 -13.52 21.57 -22.15
N ASN A 352 -12.78 22.05 -23.16
CA ASN A 352 -12.54 23.47 -23.42
C ASN A 352 -13.78 24.26 -23.90
N HIS A 353 -15.00 23.76 -23.67
CA HIS A 353 -16.25 24.36 -24.13
C HIS A 353 -17.21 24.63 -22.97
N GLY A 354 -16.91 25.65 -22.17
CA GLY A 354 -17.87 26.43 -21.36
C GLY A 354 -18.69 25.72 -20.26
N GLY A 355 -18.59 24.40 -20.10
CA GLY A 355 -19.30 23.61 -19.10
C GLY A 355 -18.42 23.16 -17.93
N ARG A 356 -19.04 22.79 -16.81
CA ARG A 356 -18.36 22.13 -15.66
C ARG A 356 -18.09 20.63 -15.89
N THR A 357 -18.45 20.11 -17.06
CA THR A 357 -18.43 18.68 -17.38
C THR A 357 -17.02 18.23 -17.75
N ARG A 358 -16.60 17.09 -17.21
CA ARG A 358 -15.28 16.49 -17.46
C ARG A 358 -15.44 15.27 -18.34
N GLU A 359 -14.44 15.02 -19.17
CA GLU A 359 -14.28 13.76 -19.86
C GLU A 359 -13.55 12.77 -18.96
N ILE A 360 -14.01 11.53 -18.99
CA ILE A 360 -13.54 10.40 -18.21
C ILE A 360 -13.06 9.38 -19.23
N ALA A 361 -11.77 9.06 -19.22
CA ALA A 361 -11.20 7.98 -20.00
C ALA A 361 -10.63 6.90 -19.09
N LEU A 362 -10.83 5.62 -19.41
CA LEU A 362 -10.17 4.54 -18.70
C LEU A 362 -8.72 4.40 -19.17
N ARG A 363 -7.81 4.23 -18.22
CA ARG A 363 -6.38 3.99 -18.52
C ARG A 363 -6.09 2.52 -18.87
N TYR A 364 -7.06 1.64 -18.67
CA TYR A 364 -6.96 0.19 -18.93
C TYR A 364 -8.06 -0.24 -19.89
N ASP A 365 -7.87 -1.43 -20.46
CA ASP A 365 -8.90 -2.09 -21.27
C ASP A 365 -10.21 -2.24 -20.46
N PRO A 366 -11.33 -1.66 -20.92
CA PRO A 366 -12.62 -1.75 -20.24
C PRO A 366 -13.05 -3.19 -19.94
N GLU A 367 -12.79 -4.15 -20.82
CA GLU A 367 -13.16 -5.55 -20.59
C GLU A 367 -12.40 -6.14 -19.41
N LYS A 368 -11.11 -5.85 -19.32
CA LYS A 368 -10.28 -6.33 -18.21
C LYS A 368 -10.60 -5.63 -16.90
N VAL A 369 -10.98 -4.35 -16.93
CA VAL A 369 -11.45 -3.63 -15.75
C VAL A 369 -12.74 -4.26 -15.22
N LYS A 370 -13.68 -4.63 -16.10
CA LYS A 370 -14.90 -5.36 -15.71
C LYS A 370 -14.58 -6.71 -15.06
N GLU A 371 -13.68 -7.49 -15.66
CA GLU A 371 -13.26 -8.80 -15.13
C GLU A 371 -12.62 -8.70 -13.73
N VAL A 372 -11.86 -7.64 -13.47
CA VAL A 372 -11.18 -7.45 -12.17
C VAL A 372 -12.12 -6.86 -11.10
N CYS A 373 -13.16 -6.13 -11.52
CA CYS A 373 -14.13 -5.49 -10.61
C CYS A 373 -15.34 -6.37 -10.28
N GLY A 374 -15.75 -7.27 -11.17
CA GLY A 374 -16.82 -8.26 -10.97
C GLY A 374 -16.31 -9.50 -10.26
#